data_AF-A0A241V012-F1
#
_entry.id   AF-A0A241V012-F1
#
_cell.length_a   1.000
_cell.length_b   1.000
_cell.length_c   1.000
_cell.angle_alpha   90.00
_cell.angle_beta   90.00
_cell.angle_gamma   90.00
#
_symmetry.space_group_name_H-M   'P 1'
#
loop_
_entity.id
_entity.type
_entity.pdbx_description
1 polymer ?
#
loop_
_entity_poly.entity_id
_entity_poly.type
_entity_poly.pdbx_seq_one_letter_code
_entity_poly.pdbx_strand_id
1 'polypeptide(L)'
;MRDDQVERIKLLSEEIADDMIDTACVAMDIGLKSKQERGDKAFLYGMIKNQAGVLATIQRVLDVKSGAIPPISATKATQEKYEQNLIKKAEANAAKLKQRMS
;
A
#
# COMPACT_ATOMS: atom_id res chain seq x y z
N MET A 1 -14.95 1.48 -6.42
CA MET A 1 -13.78 1.93 -7.20
C MET A 1 -14.18 2.08 -8.65
N ARG A 2 -13.95 3.26 -9.21
CA ARG A 2 -14.18 3.58 -10.62
C ARG A 2 -13.02 3.05 -11.48
N ASP A 3 -13.23 2.92 -12.78
CA ASP A 3 -12.24 2.34 -13.70
C ASP A 3 -10.96 3.19 -13.79
N ASP A 4 -11.07 4.53 -13.73
CA ASP A 4 -9.91 5.44 -13.67
C ASP A 4 -9.03 5.19 -12.44
N GLN A 5 -9.66 4.81 -11.32
CA GLN A 5 -8.95 4.52 -10.07
C GLN A 5 -8.28 3.14 -10.11
N VAL A 6 -8.91 2.16 -10.78
CA VAL A 6 -8.30 0.83 -11.00
C VAL A 6 -7.03 0.98 -11.81
N GLU A 7 -7.09 1.72 -12.91
CA GLU A 7 -5.94 1.89 -13.81
C GLU A 7 -4.79 2.63 -13.13
N ARG A 8 -5.12 3.71 -12.39
CA ARG A 8 -4.11 4.45 -11.62
C ARG A 8 -3.42 3.58 -10.56
N ILE A 9 -4.16 2.67 -9.92
CA ILE A 9 -3.59 1.76 -8.90
C ILE A 9 -2.70 0.69 -9.55
N LYS A 10 -3.02 0.23 -10.75
CA LYS A 10 -2.14 -0.69 -11.49
C LYS A 10 -0.81 -0.03 -11.86
N LEU A 11 -0.84 1.18 -12.41
CA LEU A 11 0.36 1.95 -12.72
C LEU A 11 1.23 2.19 -11.48
N LEU A 12 0.60 2.56 -10.35
CA LEU A 12 1.30 2.71 -9.08
C LEU A 12 1.93 1.38 -8.61
N SER A 13 1.28 0.24 -8.87
CA SER A 13 1.83 -1.07 -8.56
C SER A 13 3.07 -1.40 -9.39
N GLU A 14 3.11 -0.97 -10.65
CA GLU A 14 4.27 -1.13 -11.52
C GLU A 14 5.44 -0.25 -11.05
N GLU A 15 5.19 1.02 -10.76
CA GLU A 15 6.20 1.96 -10.22
C GLU A 15 6.83 1.44 -8.91
N ILE A 16 6.01 0.92 -7.98
CA ILE A 16 6.51 0.36 -6.72
C ILE A 16 7.30 -0.93 -6.95
N ALA A 17 6.96 -1.73 -7.96
CA ALA A 17 7.70 -2.93 -8.31
C ALA A 17 9.07 -2.59 -8.87
N ASP A 18 9.17 -1.58 -9.73
CA ASP A 18 10.44 -1.08 -10.26
C ASP A 18 11.33 -0.54 -9.14
N ASP A 19 10.80 0.32 -8.26
CA ASP A 19 11.51 0.83 -7.09
C ASP A 19 12.02 -0.29 -6.16
N MET A 20 11.24 -1.37 -6.03
CA MET A 20 11.63 -2.54 -5.24
C MET A 20 12.79 -3.29 -5.88
N ILE A 21 12.78 -3.46 -7.20
CA ILE A 21 13.86 -4.09 -7.95
C ILE A 21 15.14 -3.25 -7.82
N ASP A 22 15.05 -1.94 -8.00
CA ASP A 22 16.19 -1.04 -7.86
C ASP A 22 16.79 -1.10 -6.45
N THR A 23 15.94 -1.06 -5.43
CA THR A 23 16.38 -1.20 -4.02
C THR A 23 17.05 -2.56 -3.77
N ALA A 24 16.53 -3.63 -4.38
CA ALA A 24 17.11 -4.96 -4.29
C ALA A 24 18.45 -5.07 -5.01
N CYS A 25 18.61 -4.49 -6.19
CA CYS A 25 19.87 -4.42 -6.93
C CYS A 25 20.94 -3.72 -6.08
N VAL A 26 20.63 -2.56 -5.52
CA VAL A 26 21.53 -1.85 -4.61
C VAL A 26 21.89 -2.71 -3.40
N ALA A 27 20.91 -3.39 -2.79
CA ALA A 27 21.17 -4.28 -1.66
C ALA A 27 22.07 -5.47 -2.02
N MET A 28 21.97 -6.00 -3.24
CA MET A 28 22.80 -7.11 -3.73
C MET A 28 24.23 -6.68 -4.01
N ASP A 29 24.44 -5.49 -4.56
CA ASP A 29 25.77 -4.95 -4.88
C ASP A 29 26.59 -4.55 -3.64
N ILE A 30 25.92 -4.36 -2.50
CA ILE A 30 26.57 -4.08 -1.22
C ILE A 30 27.26 -5.34 -0.68
N GLY A 31 28.60 -5.25 -0.53
CA GLY A 31 29.46 -6.32 -0.04
C GLY A 31 29.09 -6.83 1.35
N LEU A 32 29.40 -8.10 1.64
CA LEU A 32 29.08 -8.75 2.92
C LEU A 32 30.30 -8.99 3.81
N LYS A 33 31.52 -8.69 3.37
CA LYS A 33 32.75 -9.19 4.01
C LYS A 33 33.16 -8.37 5.24
N SER A 34 32.78 -7.10 5.30
CA SER A 34 33.04 -6.23 6.45
C SER A 34 31.82 -5.38 6.82
N LYS A 35 31.76 -4.86 8.05
CA LYS A 35 30.69 -3.93 8.47
C LYS A 35 30.65 -2.66 7.60
N GLN A 36 31.81 -2.23 7.12
CA GLN A 36 31.95 -1.02 6.30
C GLN A 36 31.46 -1.25 4.87
N GLU A 37 31.73 -2.43 4.29
CA GLU A 37 31.14 -2.86 3.02
C GLU A 37 29.64 -3.08 3.11
N ARG A 38 29.16 -3.62 4.24
CA ARG A 38 27.76 -4.02 4.42
C ARG A 38 26.82 -2.82 4.53
N GLY A 39 27.32 -1.62 4.81
CA GLY A 39 26.50 -0.43 5.04
C GLY A 39 25.33 -0.71 5.99
N ASP A 40 24.18 -0.06 5.75
CA ASP A 40 22.93 -0.40 6.42
C ASP A 40 22.04 -1.34 5.56
N LYS A 41 22.55 -2.55 5.31
CA LYS A 41 21.81 -3.58 4.56
C LYS A 41 20.49 -3.96 5.22
N ALA A 42 20.39 -3.81 6.55
CA ALA A 42 19.15 -4.05 7.28
C ALA A 42 18.07 -3.02 6.92
N PHE A 43 18.44 -1.75 6.78
CA PHE A 43 17.56 -0.70 6.30
C PHE A 43 17.03 -0.97 4.89
N LEU A 44 17.90 -1.35 3.95
CA LEU A 44 17.48 -1.67 2.56
C LEU A 44 16.54 -2.88 2.50
N TYR A 45 16.83 -3.94 3.26
CA TYR A 45 15.89 -5.06 3.39
C TYR A 45 14.56 -4.66 4.03
N GLY A 46 14.58 -3.67 4.93
CA GLY A 46 13.37 -3.05 5.48
C GLY A 46 12.54 -2.35 4.40
N MET A 47 13.20 -1.57 3.52
CA MET A 47 12.53 -0.90 2.39
C MET A 47 11.89 -1.90 1.44
N ILE A 48 12.62 -2.94 1.03
CA ILE A 48 12.11 -4.00 0.15
C ILE A 48 10.90 -4.71 0.77
N LYS A 49 10.95 -5.04 2.07
CA LYS A 49 9.81 -5.64 2.78
C LYS A 49 8.59 -4.73 2.79
N ASN A 50 8.79 -3.43 2.99
CA ASN A 50 7.70 -2.46 2.98
C ASN A 50 7.08 -2.34 1.59
N GLN A 51 7.90 -2.23 0.53
CA GLN A 51 7.43 -2.20 -0.86
C GLN A 51 6.64 -3.46 -1.21
N ALA A 52 7.15 -4.65 -0.87
CA ALA A 52 6.44 -5.92 -1.05
C ALA A 52 5.10 -5.97 -0.30
N GLY A 53 5.03 -5.44 0.92
CA GLY A 53 3.79 -5.35 1.69
C GLY A 53 2.75 -4.42 1.05
N VAL A 54 3.19 -3.32 0.44
CA VAL A 54 2.31 -2.41 -0.32
C VAL A 54 1.80 -3.10 -1.58
N LEU A 55 2.66 -3.74 -2.37
CA LEU A 55 2.26 -4.51 -3.56
C LEU A 55 1.22 -5.58 -3.25
N ALA A 56 1.45 -6.37 -2.19
CA ALA A 56 0.50 -7.39 -1.75
C ALA A 56 -0.86 -6.79 -1.34
N THR A 57 -0.86 -5.58 -0.77
CA THR A 57 -2.08 -4.87 -0.39
C THR A 57 -2.82 -4.35 -1.62
N ILE A 58 -2.11 -3.78 -2.59
CA ILE A 58 -2.67 -3.30 -3.86
C ILE A 58 -3.33 -4.47 -4.61
N GLN A 59 -2.61 -5.58 -4.78
CA GLN A 59 -3.16 -6.76 -5.45
C GLN A 59 -4.42 -7.27 -4.77
N ARG A 60 -4.43 -7.34 -3.42
CA ARG A 60 -5.63 -7.73 -2.66
C ARG A 60 -6.81 -6.81 -2.94
N VAL A 61 -6.60 -5.49 -3.04
CA VAL A 61 -7.67 -4.53 -3.35
C VAL A 61 -8.20 -4.75 -4.78
N LEU A 62 -7.31 -5.00 -5.73
CA LEU A 62 -7.69 -5.31 -7.13
C LEU A 62 -8.48 -6.61 -7.21
N ASP A 63 -8.05 -7.67 -6.50
CA ASP A 63 -8.72 -8.97 -6.48
C ASP A 63 -10.10 -8.91 -5.80
N VAL A 64 -10.25 -8.11 -4.74
CA VAL A 64 -11.56 -7.85 -4.12
C VAL A 64 -12.48 -7.12 -5.11
N LYS A 65 -11.94 -6.17 -5.87
CA LYS A 65 -12.72 -5.39 -6.84
C LYS A 65 -13.14 -6.21 -8.06
N SER A 66 -12.26 -7.08 -8.57
CA SER A 66 -12.57 -7.97 -9.68
C SER A 66 -13.49 -9.13 -9.26
N GLY A 67 -13.64 -9.37 -7.97
CA GLY A 67 -14.40 -10.49 -7.41
C GLY A 67 -13.62 -11.80 -7.36
N ALA A 68 -12.31 -11.78 -7.62
CA ALA A 68 -11.44 -12.95 -7.54
C ALA A 68 -11.29 -13.47 -6.11
N ILE A 69 -11.35 -12.58 -5.09
CA ILE A 69 -11.40 -12.96 -3.68
C ILE A 69 -12.52 -12.21 -2.95
N PRO A 70 -13.17 -12.82 -1.94
CA PRO A 70 -14.14 -12.11 -1.12
C PRO A 70 -13.44 -11.03 -0.28
N PRO A 71 -14.10 -9.88 -0.02
CA PRO A 71 -13.60 -8.93 0.96
C PRO A 71 -13.47 -9.61 2.34
N ILE A 72 -12.46 -9.20 3.12
CA ILE A 72 -12.09 -9.80 4.43
C ILE A 72 -13.28 -9.84 5.41
N SER A 73 -14.26 -8.95 5.25
CA SER A 73 -15.50 -9.07 5.99
C SER A 73 -16.48 -10.00 5.27
N ALA A 74 -16.70 -11.17 5.86
CA ALA A 74 -17.42 -12.33 5.31
C ALA A 74 -18.87 -12.09 4.80
N THR A 75 -19.43 -10.89 4.95
CA THR A 75 -20.74 -10.54 4.40
C THR A 75 -20.74 -9.12 3.84
N LYS A 76 -21.52 -8.90 2.77
CA LYS A 76 -21.78 -7.58 2.18
C LYS A 76 -22.20 -6.55 3.24
N ALA A 77 -23.00 -6.98 4.23
CA ALA A 77 -23.44 -6.14 5.33
C ALA A 77 -22.30 -5.64 6.23
N THR A 78 -21.26 -6.44 6.45
CA THR A 78 -20.10 -6.02 7.23
C THR A 78 -19.21 -5.05 6.44
N GLN A 79 -19.09 -5.25 5.12
CA GLN A 79 -18.35 -4.37 4.23
C GLN A 79 -19.04 -3.00 4.13
N GLU A 80 -20.36 -2.98 3.92
CA GLU A 80 -21.17 -1.76 3.90
C GLU A 80 -21.08 -0.99 5.23
N LYS A 81 -21.10 -1.69 6.37
CA LYS A 81 -20.93 -1.08 7.69
C LYS A 81 -19.52 -0.50 7.89
N TYR A 82 -18.49 -1.16 7.37
CA TYR A 82 -17.12 -0.66 7.43
C TYR A 82 -16.94 0.60 6.57
N GLU A 83 -17.45 0.58 5.33
CA GLU A 83 -17.43 1.73 4.42
C GLU A 83 -18.22 2.93 4.98
N GLN A 84 -19.39 2.70 5.56
CA GLN A 84 -20.15 3.77 6.26
C GLN A 84 -19.38 4.37 7.44
N ASN A 85 -18.62 3.56 8.18
CA ASN A 85 -17.80 4.06 9.29
C ASN A 85 -16.61 4.90 8.81
N LEU A 86 -16.02 4.55 7.65
CA LEU A 86 -14.96 5.34 7.03
C LEU A 86 -15.49 6.70 6.55
N ILE A 87 -16.66 6.71 5.90
CA ILE A 87 -17.32 7.96 5.46
C ILE A 87 -17.62 8.86 6.66
N LYS A 88 -18.25 8.33 7.72
CA LYS A 88 -18.55 9.10 8.94
C LYS A 88 -17.30 9.70 9.59
N LYS A 89 -16.18 8.96 9.61
CA LYS A 89 -14.91 9.48 10.12
C LYS A 89 -14.35 10.59 9.24
N ALA A 90 -14.43 10.44 7.92
CA ALA A 90 -13.98 11.47 6.98
C ALA A 90 -14.81 12.76 7.11
N GLU A 91 -16.13 12.64 7.22
CA GLU A 91 -17.03 13.79 7.43
C GLU A 91 -16.76 14.50 8.76
N ALA A 92 -16.59 13.74 9.85
CA ALA A 92 -16.27 14.31 11.16
C ALA A 92 -14.91 15.04 11.15
N ASN A 93 -13.92 14.51 10.46
CA ASN A 93 -12.62 15.15 10.32
C ASN A 93 -12.69 16.41 9.43
N ALA A 94 -13.44 16.36 8.33
CA ALA A 94 -13.69 17.52 7.47
C ALA A 94 -14.43 18.65 8.21
N ALA A 95 -15.42 18.30 9.05
CA ALA A 95 -16.12 19.26 9.90
C ALA A 95 -15.19 19.92 10.93
N LYS A 96 -14.33 19.14 11.60
CA LYS A 96 -13.30 19.66 12.50
C LYS A 96 -12.30 20.57 11.78
N LEU A 97 -11.94 20.24 10.55
CA LEU A 97 -11.06 21.08 9.72
C LEU A 97 -11.73 22.40 9.35
N LYS A 98 -13.00 22.39 8.92
CA LYS A 98 -13.77 23.60 8.67
C LYS A 98 -13.90 24.49 9.91
N GLN A 99 -14.11 23.91 11.09
CA GLN A 99 -14.15 24.65 12.35
C GLN A 99 -12.79 25.27 12.75
N ARG A 100 -11.66 24.70 12.30
CA ARG A 100 -10.32 25.27 12.52
C ARG A 100 -9.95 26.37 11.52
N MET A 101 -10.69 26.48 10.42
CA MET A 101 -10.46 27.46 9.35
C MET A 101 -11.47 28.63 9.37
N SER A 102 -12.45 28.59 10.28
CA SER A 102 -13.34 29.70 10.63
C SER A 102 -12.90 30.33 11.94
#